data_AF-A0A2E6E6S5-F1
#
_entry.id   AF-A0A2E6E6S5-F1
#
_cell.length_a   1.000
_cell.length_b   1.000
_cell.length_c   1.000
_cell.angle_alpha   90.00
_cell.angle_beta   90.00
_cell.angle_gamma   90.00
#
_symmetry.space_group_name_H-M   'P 1'
#
loop_
_entity.id
_entity.type
_entity.pdbx_description
1 polymer ?
#
loop_
_entity_poly.entity_id
_entity_poly.type
_entity_poly.pdbx_seq_one_letter_code
_entity_poly.pdbx_strand_id
1 'polypeptide(L)' 'MHLPLSCPMPGMYLWNSHPKVYLPIEEAGSVKCPYCGADYLLVDV' A
#
# COMPACT_ATOMS: atom_id res chain seq x y z
N MET A 1 -3.35 -5.70 16.49
CA MET A 1 -3.02 -6.38 15.21
C MET A 1 -3.21 -5.36 14.11
N HIS A 2 -2.22 -4.54 13.82
CA HIS A 2 -2.27 -3.68 12.65
C HIS A 2 -1.77 -4.49 11.46
N LEU A 3 -2.62 -4.66 10.44
CA LEU A 3 -2.21 -5.36 9.24
C LEU A 3 -1.44 -4.35 8.38
N PRO A 4 -0.19 -4.67 7.99
CA PRO A 4 0.57 -3.78 7.13
C PRO A 4 -0.17 -3.58 5.82
N LEU A 5 -0.21 -2.33 5.36
CA LEU A 5 -0.85 -1.96 4.11
C LEU A 5 -0.23 -2.76 2.96
N SER A 6 -1.01 -3.66 2.35
CA SER A 6 -0.53 -4.47 1.23
C SER A 6 -0.88 -3.80 -0.09
N CYS A 7 0.13 -3.54 -0.92
CA CYS A 7 -0.07 -3.10 -2.30
C CYS A 7 0.14 -4.28 -3.25
N PRO A 8 -0.81 -4.59 -4.15
CA PRO A 8 -2.10 -3.93 -4.37
C PRO A 8 -3.21 -4.36 -3.40
N MET A 9 -4.19 -3.48 -3.18
CA MET A 9 -5.41 -3.82 -2.43
C MET A 9 -6.30 -4.80 -3.22
N PRO A 10 -7.02 -5.71 -2.53
CA PRO A 10 -8.01 -6.57 -3.16
C PRO A 10 -9.16 -5.72 -3.72
N GLY A 11 -9.16 -5.50 -5.04
CA GLY A 11 -10.10 -4.62 -5.73
C GLY A 11 -9.43 -3.61 -6.68
N MET A 12 -8.12 -3.38 -6.53
CA MET A 12 -7.37 -2.67 -7.57
C MET A 12 -7.05 -3.62 -8.74
N TYR A 13 -7.39 -3.20 -9.96
CA TYR A 13 -7.02 -3.88 -11.19
C TYR A 13 -5.50 -3.82 -11.39
N LEU A 14 -4.76 -4.70 -10.73
CA LEU A 14 -3.33 -4.87 -10.99
C LEU A 14 -3.13 -5.81 -12.17
N TRP A 15 -3.21 -5.26 -13.36
CA TRP A 15 -2.68 -5.92 -14.54
C TRP A 15 -1.15 -5.92 -14.45
N ASN A 16 -0.58 -6.97 -13.85
CA ASN A 16 0.82 -7.40 -13.96
C ASN A 16 1.96 -6.41 -13.65
N SER A 17 1.76 -5.28 -12.95
CA SER A 17 2.86 -4.33 -12.71
C SER A 17 3.84 -4.70 -11.58
N HIS A 18 3.44 -5.42 -10.52
CA HIS A 18 4.37 -5.92 -9.48
C HIS A 18 3.70 -6.96 -8.54
N PRO A 19 4.48 -7.81 -7.83
CA PRO A 19 3.95 -8.74 -6.82
C PRO A 19 3.43 -8.03 -5.57
N LYS A 20 2.56 -8.69 -4.79
CA LYS A 20 2.05 -8.15 -3.52
C LYS A 20 3.21 -7.84 -2.55
N VAL A 21 3.30 -6.59 -2.12
CA VAL A 21 4.28 -6.11 -1.15
C VAL A 21 3.57 -5.45 0.03
N TYR A 22 4.21 -5.48 1.19
CA TYR A 22 3.73 -4.84 2.41
C TYR A 22 4.50 -3.53 2.63
N LEU A 23 3.77 -2.43 2.77
CA LEU A 23 4.30 -1.09 2.99
C LEU A 23 4.12 -0.71 4.47
N PRO A 24 5.19 -0.26 5.16
CA PRO A 24 5.11 0.19 6.53
C PRO A 24 4.59 1.63 6.60
N ILE A 25 3.27 1.80 6.52
CA ILE A 25 2.63 3.13 6.63
C ILE A 25 2.38 3.57 8.09
N GLU A 26 2.46 2.65 9.05
CA GLU A 26 2.15 2.90 10.47
C GLU A 26 3.01 3.99 11.12
N GLU A 27 4.29 4.05 10.79
CA GLU A 27 5.21 5.01 11.40
C GLU A 27 5.13 6.40 10.75
N ALA A 28 4.79 6.48 9.47
CA ALA A 28 4.87 7.71 8.68
C ALA A 28 3.50 8.34 8.37
N GLY A 29 2.39 7.58 8.47
CA GLY A 29 1.05 8.02 8.08
C GLY A 29 0.85 8.22 6.57
N SER A 30 1.93 8.21 5.78
CA SER A 30 1.89 8.27 4.32
C SER A 30 3.06 7.48 3.73
N VAL A 31 2.83 6.74 2.66
CA VAL A 31 3.87 5.97 1.98
C VAL A 31 3.59 5.87 0.50
N LYS A 32 4.64 6.01 -0.31
CA LYS A 32 4.58 5.82 -1.75
C LYS A 32 5.12 4.45 -2.12
N CYS A 33 4.32 3.69 -2.85
CA CYS A 33 4.71 2.39 -3.39
C CYS A 33 5.89 2.57 -4.38
N PRO A 34 7.06 1.95 -4.14
CA PRO A 34 8.21 2.11 -5.03
C PRO A 34 8.05 1.38 -6.38
N TYR A 35 7.09 0.46 -6.48
CA TYR A 35 6.85 -0.33 -7.67
C TYR A 35 5.80 0.30 -8.59
N CYS A 36 4.62 0.54 -8.03
CA CYS A 36 3.47 1.09 -8.73
C CYS A 36 3.39 2.61 -8.70
N GLY A 37 4.15 3.26 -7.81
CA GLY A 37 4.10 4.70 -7.63
C GLY A 37 2.84 5.20 -6.91
N ALA A 38 1.95 4.32 -6.45
CA ALA A 38 0.73 4.69 -5.73
C ALA A 38 1.06 5.36 -4.39
N ASP A 39 0.45 6.52 -4.15
CA ASP A 39 0.51 7.23 -2.89
C ASP A 39 -0.60 6.74 -1.96
N TYR A 40 -0.19 6.26 -0.79
CA TYR A 40 -1.09 5.79 0.24
C TYR A 40 -1.02 6.74 1.44
N LEU A 41 -2.19 7.14 1.93
CA LEU A 41 -2.34 7.87 3.18
C LEU A 41 -3.11 7.00 4.19
N LEU A 42 -2.61 6.95 5.41
CA LEU A 42 -3.29 6.37 6.54
C LEU A 42 -4.29 7.41 7.05
N VAL A 43 -5.57 7.16 6.83
CA VAL A 43 -6.65 7.98 7.39
C VAL A 43 -7.20 7.22 8.60
N ASP A 44 -6.79 7.63 9.79
CA ASP A 44 -7.34 7.11 11.05
C ASP A 44 -8.69 7.81 11.28
N VAL A 45 -9.79 7.08 11.08
CA VAL A 45 -11.18 7.56 11.25
C VAL A 45 -11.90 6.79 12.33
#